data_AF-A0A2M8PJF3-F1
#
_entry.id   AF-A0A2M8PJF3-F1
#
_cell.length_a   1.000
_cell.length_b   1.000
_cell.length_c   1.000
_cell.angle_alpha   90.00
_cell.angle_beta   90.00
_cell.angle_gamma   90.00
#
_symmetry.space_group_name_H-M   'P 1'
#
loop_
_entity.id
_entity.type
_entity.pdbx_description
1 polymer ?
#
loop_
_entity_poly.entity_id
_entity_poly.type
_entity_poly.pdbx_seq_one_letter_code
_entity_poly.pdbx_strand_id
1 'polypeptide(L)'
;GHNSEKTAEFAEEFQAKKVDSWQDLINHPEIDLIFVCTINRDHGAIAEAALEANKHVVVEYPLSLNPKQAQDLVALAESKGKLLHIEHIELLGGIHQTIREYLPKLGNIFF
;
A
#
# COMPACT_ATOMS: atom_id res chain seq x y z
N GLY A 1 8.63 -9.08 9.43
CA GLY A 1 7.47 -9.22 10.32
C GLY A 1 7.91 -9.02 11.76
N HIS A 2 6.98 -8.74 12.68
CA HIS A 2 7.32 -8.44 14.08
C HIS A 2 7.64 -9.67 14.95
N ASN A 3 7.17 -10.85 14.56
CA ASN A 3 7.50 -12.12 15.24
C ASN A 3 8.48 -12.92 14.36
N SER A 4 9.66 -13.22 14.90
CA SER A 4 10.76 -13.86 14.17
C SER A 4 10.40 -15.25 13.65
N GLU A 5 9.68 -16.03 14.45
CA GLU A 5 9.24 -17.41 14.16
C GLU A 5 8.17 -17.40 13.06
N LYS A 6 7.09 -16.63 13.24
CA LYS A 6 6.05 -16.48 12.22
C LYS A 6 6.58 -15.92 10.90
N THR A 7 7.57 -15.03 10.96
CA THR A 7 8.21 -14.50 9.75
C THR A 7 9.04 -15.58 9.04
N ALA A 8 9.66 -16.50 9.78
CA ALA A 8 10.39 -17.62 9.20
C ALA A 8 9.44 -18.64 8.56
N GLU A 9 8.35 -18.99 9.24
CA GLU A 9 7.30 -19.87 8.70
C GLU A 9 6.73 -19.32 7.39
N PHE A 10 6.36 -18.03 7.37
CA PHE A 10 5.86 -17.37 6.16
C PHE A 10 6.90 -17.35 5.03
N ALA A 11 8.16 -17.05 5.35
CA ALA A 11 9.22 -17.04 4.36
C ALA A 11 9.45 -18.42 3.74
N GLU A 12 9.40 -19.49 4.55
CA GLU A 12 9.52 -20.87 4.08
C GLU A 12 8.33 -21.27 3.19
N GLU A 13 7.10 -20.99 3.62
CA GLU A 13 5.88 -21.31 2.87
C GLU A 13 5.88 -20.71 1.46
N PHE A 14 6.26 -19.43 1.36
CA PHE A 14 6.26 -18.69 0.09
C PHE A 14 7.60 -18.68 -0.64
N GLN A 15 8.58 -19.47 -0.18
CA GLN A 15 9.95 -19.51 -0.73
C GLN A 15 10.58 -18.10 -0.85
N ALA A 16 10.25 -17.24 0.11
CA ALA A 16 10.74 -15.88 0.19
C ALA A 16 11.95 -15.78 1.12
N LYS A 17 12.73 -14.72 0.98
CA LYS A 17 13.84 -14.42 1.91
C LYS A 17 13.35 -13.50 3.01
N LYS A 18 13.49 -13.94 4.27
CA LYS A 18 13.30 -13.07 5.43
C LYS A 18 14.46 -12.07 5.54
N VAL A 19 14.13 -10.85 5.97
CA VAL A 19 15.09 -9.86 6.46
C VAL A 19 14.66 -9.36 7.84
N ASP A 20 15.58 -8.71 8.55
CA ASP A 20 15.39 -8.31 9.94
C ASP A 20 14.67 -6.97 10.09
N SER A 21 14.77 -6.09 9.09
CA SER A 21 14.12 -4.78 9.09
C SER A 21 13.46 -4.44 7.75
N TRP A 22 12.43 -3.60 7.77
CA TRP A 22 11.84 -3.10 6.52
C TRP A 22 12.81 -2.17 5.77
N GLN A 23 13.76 -1.55 6.48
CA GLN A 23 14.83 -0.76 5.90
C GLN A 23 15.72 -1.61 4.97
N ASP A 24 15.97 -2.86 5.33
CA ASP A 24 16.71 -3.79 4.48
C ASP A 24 15.94 -4.11 3.19
N LEU A 25 14.60 -4.20 3.25
CA LEU A 25 13.76 -4.42 2.07
C LEU A 25 13.82 -3.22 1.11
N ILE A 26 13.57 -2.01 1.62
CA ILE A 26 13.49 -0.83 0.75
C ILE A 26 14.84 -0.45 0.12
N ASN A 27 15.96 -0.84 0.75
CA ASN A 27 17.30 -0.59 0.23
C ASN A 27 17.86 -1.76 -0.60
N HIS A 28 17.14 -2.88 -0.68
CA HIS A 28 17.62 -4.04 -1.43
C HIS A 28 17.72 -3.70 -2.94
N PRO A 29 18.89 -3.89 -3.59
CA PRO A 29 19.08 -3.47 -4.97
C PRO A 29 18.23 -4.26 -5.98
N GLU A 30 17.90 -5.51 -5.66
CA GLU A 30 17.12 -6.41 -6.53
C GLU A 30 15.59 -6.29 -6.36
N ILE A 31 15.10 -5.42 -5.47
CA ILE A 31 13.66 -5.23 -5.24
C ILE A 31 13.19 -3.97 -5.96
N ASP A 32 12.18 -4.07 -6.83
CA ASP A 32 11.62 -2.93 -7.56
C ASP A 32 10.37 -2.33 -6.90
N LEU A 33 9.62 -3.15 -6.16
CA LEU A 33 8.31 -2.80 -5.62
C LEU A 33 8.15 -3.30 -4.18
N ILE A 34 7.58 -2.45 -3.31
CA ILE A 34 7.31 -2.71 -1.91
C ILE A 34 5.80 -2.76 -1.67
N PHE A 35 5.32 -3.86 -1.08
CA PHE A 35 3.97 -3.96 -0.52
C PHE A 35 3.99 -3.64 0.98
N VAL A 36 3.21 -2.65 1.39
CA VAL A 36 3.09 -2.22 2.79
C VAL A 36 1.75 -2.70 3.33
N CYS A 37 1.80 -3.81 4.06
CA CYS A 37 0.63 -4.49 4.65
C CYS A 37 0.78 -4.64 6.18
N THR A 38 1.37 -3.63 6.84
CA THR A 38 1.65 -3.63 8.28
C THR A 38 0.57 -2.86 9.05
N ILE A 39 0.87 -2.42 10.27
CA ILE A 39 -0.03 -1.56 11.04
C ILE A 39 -0.14 -0.16 10.42
N ASN A 40 -1.36 0.39 10.38
CA ASN A 40 -1.70 1.67 9.72
C ASN A 40 -0.80 2.86 10.12
N ARG A 41 -0.34 2.91 11.37
CA ARG A 41 0.52 3.99 11.87
C ARG A 41 1.83 4.10 11.11
N ASP A 42 2.33 2.97 10.61
CA ASP A 42 3.67 2.91 10.01
C ASP A 42 3.61 3.04 8.47
N HIS A 43 2.42 3.00 7.86
CA HIS A 43 2.22 3.05 6.40
C HIS A 43 2.90 4.26 5.77
N GLY A 44 2.61 5.47 6.25
CA GLY A 44 3.12 6.70 5.65
C GLY A 44 4.65 6.78 5.67
N ALA A 45 5.27 6.44 6.80
CA ALA A 45 6.73 6.50 6.95
C ALA A 45 7.45 5.45 6.09
N ILE A 46 6.90 4.24 5.99
CA ILE A 46 7.47 3.18 5.14
C ILE A 46 7.30 3.53 3.66
N ALA A 47 6.13 4.02 3.26
CA ALA A 47 5.87 4.44 1.89
C ALA A 47 6.78 5.60 1.46
N GLU A 48 6.96 6.61 2.32
CA GLU A 48 7.88 7.73 2.10
C GLU A 48 9.30 7.22 1.84
N ALA A 49 9.84 6.43 2.77
CA ALA A 49 11.19 5.91 2.68
C ALA A 49 11.40 5.00 1.45
N ALA A 50 10.40 4.19 1.08
CA ALA A 50 10.45 3.36 -0.12
C ALA A 50 10.47 4.20 -1.42
N LEU A 51 9.64 5.24 -1.50
CA LEU A 51 9.64 6.17 -2.64
C LEU A 51 10.95 6.96 -2.71
N GLU A 52 11.49 7.40 -1.58
CA GLU A 52 12.80 8.05 -1.50
C GLU A 52 13.92 7.15 -2.02
N ALA A 53 13.89 5.87 -1.65
CA ALA A 53 14.77 4.80 -2.14
C ALA A 53 14.47 4.36 -3.60
N ASN A 54 13.63 5.11 -4.31
CA ASN A 54 13.32 4.94 -5.73
C ASN A 54 12.59 3.61 -6.04
N LYS A 55 11.77 3.12 -5.11
CA LYS A 55 10.94 1.91 -5.26
C LYS A 55 9.51 2.27 -5.67
N HIS A 56 8.83 1.35 -6.34
CA HIS A 56 7.38 1.37 -6.46
C HIS A 56 6.74 0.96 -5.15
N VAL A 57 5.55 1.48 -4.85
CA VAL A 57 4.87 1.21 -3.59
C VAL A 57 3.40 0.85 -3.80
N VAL A 58 2.97 -0.24 -3.16
CA VAL A 58 1.57 -0.60 -2.93
C VAL A 58 1.32 -0.56 -1.43
N VAL A 59 0.24 0.05 -0.98
CA VAL A 59 -0.11 0.21 0.44
C VAL A 59 -1.55 -0.26 0.66
N GLU A 60 -1.78 -1.09 1.68
CA GLU A 60 -3.13 -1.37 2.17
C GLU A 60 -3.78 -0.08 2.71
N TYR A 61 -5.07 0.15 2.47
CA TYR A 61 -5.70 1.35 3.01
C TYR A 61 -5.69 1.36 4.56
N PRO A 62 -5.54 2.54 5.21
CA PRO A 62 -5.31 3.85 4.62
C PRO A 62 -3.83 4.10 4.28
N LEU A 63 -3.57 4.95 3.28
CA LEU A 63 -2.21 5.40 2.93
C LEU A 63 -1.47 6.04 4.12
N SER A 64 -2.15 6.87 4.89
CA SER A 64 -1.64 7.48 6.10
C SER A 64 -2.79 7.89 7.03
N LEU A 65 -2.52 7.96 8.32
CA LEU A 65 -3.42 8.54 9.33
C LEU A 65 -3.48 10.08 9.27
N ASN A 66 -2.55 10.72 8.55
CA ASN A 66 -2.52 12.15 8.33
C ASN A 66 -2.80 12.47 6.86
N PRO A 67 -3.92 13.16 6.54
CA PRO A 67 -4.27 13.52 5.16
C PRO A 67 -3.20 14.38 4.48
N LYS A 68 -2.49 15.25 5.22
CA LYS A 68 -1.42 16.07 4.66
C LYS A 68 -0.24 15.18 4.21
N GLN A 69 0.17 14.23 5.05
CA GLN A 69 1.21 13.27 4.68
C GLN A 69 0.79 12.44 3.47
N ALA A 70 -0.47 11.98 3.41
CA ALA A 70 -0.99 11.26 2.25
C ALA A 70 -0.87 12.07 0.94
N GLN A 71 -1.19 13.37 0.98
CA GLN A 71 -1.01 14.27 -0.17
C GLN A 71 0.47 14.43 -0.56
N ASP A 72 1.35 14.60 0.44
CA ASP A 72 2.78 14.77 0.21
C ASP A 72 3.40 13.50 -0.41
N LEU A 73 2.92 12.31 -0.02
CA LEU A 73 3.32 11.03 -0.61
C LEU A 73 2.92 10.89 -2.08
N VAL A 74 1.72 11.33 -2.45
CA VAL A 74 1.27 11.34 -3.85
C VAL A 74 2.18 12.24 -4.69
N ALA A 75 2.45 13.46 -4.22
CA ALA A 75 3.34 14.39 -4.90
C ALA A 75 4.78 13.85 -5.00
N LEU A 76 5.28 13.18 -3.95
CA LEU A 76 6.59 12.54 -3.96
C LEU A 76 6.66 11.43 -5.02
N ALA A 77 5.65 10.55 -5.07
CA ALA A 77 5.59 9.46 -6.04
C ALA A 77 5.59 9.99 -7.49
N GLU A 78 4.80 11.04 -7.76
CA GLU A 78 4.80 11.74 -9.05
C GLU A 78 6.18 12.32 -9.38
N SER A 79 6.81 13.04 -8.43
CA SER A 79 8.13 13.65 -8.64
C SER A 79 9.24 12.64 -8.93
N LYS A 80 9.14 11.44 -8.34
CA LYS A 80 10.08 10.33 -8.52
C LYS A 80 9.77 9.51 -9.78
N GLY A 81 8.62 9.71 -10.42
CA GLY A 81 8.13 8.87 -11.50
C GLY A 81 7.89 7.42 -11.05
N LYS A 82 7.40 7.23 -9.81
CA LYS A 82 7.15 5.91 -9.22
C LYS A 82 5.66 5.70 -8.97
N LEU A 83 5.20 4.49 -9.27
CA LEU A 83 3.89 3.99 -8.83
C LEU A 83 3.74 4.13 -7.30
N LEU A 84 2.65 4.77 -6.88
CA LEU A 84 2.06 4.65 -5.56
C LEU A 84 0.60 4.20 -5.74
N HIS A 85 0.30 2.97 -5.34
CA HIS A 85 -1.05 2.41 -5.37
C HIS A 85 -1.55 2.16 -3.96
N ILE A 86 -2.80 2.55 -3.70
CA ILE A 86 -3.49 2.28 -2.45
C ILE A 86 -4.56 1.25 -2.78
N GLU A 87 -4.49 0.11 -2.12
CA GLU A 87 -5.45 -0.97 -2.26
C GLU A 87 -6.81 -0.54 -1.66
N HIS A 88 -7.90 -0.81 -2.39
CA HIS A 88 -9.29 -0.46 -2.04
C HIS A 88 -10.27 -1.51 -2.61
N ILE A 89 -10.22 -2.74 -2.08
CA ILE A 89 -11.03 -3.89 -2.54
C ILE A 89 -12.53 -3.65 -2.43
N GLU A 90 -12.99 -2.75 -1.56
CA GLU A 90 -14.40 -2.42 -1.42
C GLU A 90 -14.98 -1.85 -2.71
N LEU A 91 -14.16 -1.18 -3.52
CA LEU A 91 -14.55 -0.68 -4.84
C LEU A 91 -14.69 -1.82 -5.85
N LEU A 92 -13.97 -2.94 -5.66
CA LEU A 92 -14.01 -4.12 -6.52
C LEU A 92 -15.18 -5.05 -6.20
N GLY A 93 -15.76 -4.93 -5.00
CA GLY A 93 -16.85 -5.79 -4.53
C GLY A 93 -18.10 -5.70 -5.40
N GLY A 94 -18.77 -6.85 -5.59
CA GLY A 94 -19.96 -6.95 -6.46
C GLY A 94 -21.09 -5.98 -6.09
N ILE A 95 -21.24 -5.64 -4.80
CA ILE A 95 -22.20 -4.64 -4.34
C ILE A 95 -21.83 -3.24 -4.87
N HIS A 96 -20.59 -2.81 -4.70
CA HIS A 96 -20.14 -1.49 -5.16
C HIS A 96 -20.25 -1.38 -6.69
N GLN A 97 -19.89 -2.46 -7.40
CA GLN A 97 -20.03 -2.55 -8.85
C GLN A 97 -21.49 -2.45 -9.30
N THR A 98 -22.40 -3.15 -8.63
CA THR A 98 -23.84 -3.08 -8.92
C THR A 98 -24.39 -1.68 -8.63
N ILE A 99 -24.01 -1.08 -7.50
CA ILE A 99 -24.41 0.30 -7.19
C ILE A 99 -23.95 1.22 -8.31
N ARG A 100 -22.68 1.15 -8.74
CA ARG A 100 -22.12 1.96 -9.82
C ARG A 100 -22.88 1.80 -11.14
N GLU A 101 -23.27 0.57 -11.50
CA GLU A 101 -24.04 0.29 -12.72
C GLU A 101 -25.44 0.90 -12.68
N TYR A 102 -26.12 0.83 -11.54
CA TYR A 102 -27.51 1.25 -11.42
C TYR A 102 -27.68 2.70 -10.94
N LEU A 103 -26.65 3.32 -10.37
CA LEU A 103 -26.70 4.69 -9.84
C LEU A 103 -27.29 5.71 -10.84
N PRO A 104 -26.92 5.71 -12.14
CA PRO A 104 -27.49 6.65 -13.11
C PRO A 104 -29.00 6.48 -13.35
N LYS A 105 -29.58 5.33 -12.99
CA LYS A 105 -31.01 5.00 -13.18
C LYS A 105 -31.87 5.42 -11.99
N LEU A 106 -31.27 5.77 -10.86
CA LEU A 106 -31.98 6.02 -9.60
C LEU A 106 -32.47 7.48 -9.46
N GLY A 107 -32.20 8.33 -10.44
CA GLY A 107 -32.56 9.76 -10.39
C GLY A 107 -31.60 10.54 -9.49
N ASN A 108 -32.10 11.56 -8.80
CA ASN A 108 -31.28 12.40 -7.93
C ASN A 108 -31.05 11.70 -6.58
N ILE A 109 -29.80 11.38 -6.28
CA ILE A 109 -29.41 10.87 -4.96
C ILE A 109 -29.56 12.00 -3.94
N PHE A 110 -30.34 11.75 -2.90
CA PHE A 110 -30.51 12.63 -1.74
C PHE A 110 -30.11 11.87 -0.47
N PHE A 111 -29.79 12.62 0.58
CA PHE A 111 -29.37 12.11 1.89
C PHE A 111 -30.37 12.55 2.95
#